data_AF-A0A6B3EHN1-F1
#
_entry.id   AF-A0A6B3EHN1-F1
#
_cell.length_a   1.000
_cell.length_b   1.000
_cell.length_c   1.000
_cell.angle_alpha   90.00
_cell.angle_beta   90.00
_cell.angle_gamma   90.00
#
_symmetry.space_group_name_H-M   'P 1'
#
loop_
_entity.id
_entity.type
_entity.pdbx_description
1 polymer ?
#
loop_
_entity_poly.entity_id
_entity_poly.type
_entity_poly.pdbx_seq_one_letter_code
_entity_poly.pdbx_strand_id
1 'polypeptide(L)'
;LLVTLVVAGIGGGGYALAVCVLIVLTSPGDIRLVRSAVLGQRHLAYVEAAESLGLSRTTVMVRHIWPNVLPVVVANTLLNFAGAIVSLSALSFLGLGV
;
A
#
# COMPACT_ATOMS: atom_id res chain seq x y z
N LEU A 1 -14.58 -2.57 -1.40
CA LEU A 1 -15.76 -3.23 -0.82
C LEU A 1 -16.97 -3.18 -1.74
N LEU A 2 -17.74 -2.08 -1.83
CA LEU A 2 -18.92 -2.03 -2.72
C LEU A 2 -18.58 -2.28 -4.20
N VAL A 3 -17.53 -1.64 -4.72
CA VAL A 3 -17.07 -1.85 -6.11
C VAL A 3 -16.57 -3.29 -6.32
N THR A 4 -15.86 -3.85 -5.35
CA THR A 4 -15.35 -5.23 -5.39
C THR A 4 -16.47 -6.26 -5.42
N LEU A 5 -17.55 -6.01 -4.66
CA LEU A 5 -18.72 -6.88 -4.56
C LEU A 5 -19.54 -6.88 -5.85
N VAL A 6 -19.70 -5.70 -6.49
CA VAL A 6 -20.34 -5.56 -7.80
C VAL A 6 -19.55 -6.28 -8.89
N VAL A 7 -18.22 -6.16 -8.91
CA VAL A 7 -17.39 -6.82 -9.94
C VAL A 7 -17.31 -8.34 -9.75
N ALA A 8 -17.21 -8.83 -8.51
CA ALA A 8 -17.22 -10.28 -8.23
C ALA A 8 -18.58 -10.93 -8.58
N GLY A 9 -19.69 -10.22 -8.33
CA GLY A 9 -21.03 -10.67 -8.68
C GLY A 9 -21.31 -10.68 -10.19
N ILE A 10 -20.70 -9.77 -10.97
CA ILE A 10 -20.83 -9.73 -12.43
C ILE A 10 -19.86 -10.70 -13.12
N GLY A 11 -18.67 -10.92 -12.55
CA GLY A 11 -17.57 -11.68 -13.16
C GLY A 11 -17.61 -13.20 -13.00
N GLY A 12 -18.64 -13.75 -12.33
CA GLY A 12 -18.82 -15.22 -12.21
C GLY A 12 -17.99 -15.91 -11.14
N GLY A 13 -17.64 -15.23 -10.03
CA GLY A 13 -17.10 -15.88 -8.82
C GLY A 13 -15.59 -16.14 -8.76
N GLY A 14 -14.80 -15.68 -9.74
CA GLY A 14 -13.35 -15.90 -9.71
C GLY A 14 -12.63 -15.16 -8.58
N TYR A 15 -12.16 -15.88 -7.56
CA TYR A 15 -11.30 -15.37 -6.46
C TYR A 15 -10.15 -14.48 -6.97
N ALA A 16 -9.49 -14.89 -8.06
CA ALA A 16 -8.39 -14.13 -8.66
C ALA A 16 -8.81 -12.74 -9.16
N LEU A 17 -10.04 -12.59 -9.67
CA LEU A 17 -10.56 -11.33 -10.19
C LEU A 17 -10.88 -10.36 -9.04
N ALA A 18 -11.43 -10.87 -7.94
CA ALA A 18 -11.67 -10.08 -6.73
C ALA A 18 -10.35 -9.58 -6.11
N VAL A 19 -9.32 -10.42 -6.04
CA VAL A 19 -7.99 -10.04 -5.55
C VAL A 19 -7.35 -8.98 -6.46
N CYS A 20 -7.38 -9.17 -7.79
CA CYS A 20 -6.84 -8.18 -8.74
C CYS A 20 -7.53 -6.81 -8.61
N VAL A 21 -8.87 -6.79 -8.48
CA VAL A 21 -9.62 -5.54 -8.32
C VAL A 21 -9.28 -4.84 -7.00
N LEU A 22 -9.13 -5.60 -5.90
CA LEU A 22 -8.69 -5.02 -4.63
C LEU A 22 -7.30 -4.39 -4.75
N ILE A 23 -6.35 -5.10 -5.35
CA ILE A 23 -4.98 -4.60 -5.56
C ILE A 23 -4.99 -3.31 -6.39
N VAL A 24 -5.75 -3.27 -7.49
CA VAL A 24 -5.84 -2.07 -8.35
C VAL A 24 -6.48 -0.90 -7.61
N LEU A 25 -7.50 -1.13 -6.79
CA LEU A 25 -8.16 -0.08 -6.02
C LEU A 25 -7.30 0.47 -4.86
N THR A 26 -6.49 -0.37 -4.21
CA THR A 26 -5.66 0.07 -3.07
C THR A 26 -4.33 0.69 -3.51
N SER A 27 -3.81 0.28 -4.67
CA SER A 27 -2.53 0.74 -5.24
C SER A 27 -2.33 2.28 -5.23
N PRO A 28 -3.26 3.13 -5.69
CA PRO A 28 -3.07 4.58 -5.67
C PRO A 28 -3.01 5.16 -4.25
N GLY A 29 -3.69 4.53 -3.28
CA GLY A 29 -3.64 4.91 -1.87
C GLY A 29 -2.27 4.65 -1.25
N ASP A 30 -1.74 3.44 -1.47
CA ASP A 30 -0.41 3.04 -1.00
C ASP A 30 0.69 3.90 -1.63
N ILE A 31 0.61 4.17 -2.94
CA ILE A 31 1.57 5.05 -3.63
C ILE A 31 1.55 6.47 -3.04
N ARG A 32 0.35 7.03 -2.79
CA ARG A 32 0.23 8.36 -2.17
C ARG A 32 0.79 8.38 -0.75
N LEU A 33 0.54 7.33 0.04
CA LEU A 33 1.06 7.19 1.40
C LEU A 33 2.58 7.09 1.45
N VAL A 34 3.17 6.28 0.58
CA VAL A 34 4.63 6.18 0.49
C VAL A 34 5.21 7.53 0.06
N ARG A 35 4.60 8.19 -0.93
CA ARG A 35 5.06 9.50 -1.40
C ARG A 35 4.95 10.58 -0.32
N SER A 36 3.89 10.60 0.48
CA SER A 36 3.74 11.55 1.59
C SER A 36 4.72 11.26 2.72
N ALA A 37 4.96 9.99 3.06
CA ALA A 37 5.98 9.59 4.03
C ALA A 37 7.39 10.00 3.59
N VAL A 38 7.71 9.83 2.30
CA VAL A 38 8.99 10.26 1.71
C VAL A 38 9.12 11.79 1.70
N LEU A 39 8.07 12.53 1.34
CA LEU A 39 8.07 14.00 1.37
C LEU A 39 8.25 14.54 2.80
N GLY A 40 7.63 13.90 3.80
CA GLY A 40 7.84 14.22 5.20
C GLY A 40 9.28 14.00 5.65
N GLN A 41 9.90 12.91 5.20
CA GLN A 41 11.30 12.61 5.50
C GLN A 41 12.28 13.56 4.79
N ARG A 42 11.95 14.04 3.58
CA ARG A 42 12.79 14.96 2.78
C ARG A 42 13.02 16.32 3.45
N HIS A 43 12.09 16.80 4.27
CA HIS A 43 12.19 18.10 4.96
C HIS A 43 12.94 18.02 6.30
N LEU A 44 13.48 16.87 6.67
CA LEU A 44 14.20 16.72 7.93
C LEU A 44 15.69 17.08 7.77
N ALA A 45 16.24 17.70 8.82
CA ALA A 45 17.61 18.22 8.86
C ALA A 45 18.70 17.17 8.51
N TYR A 46 18.42 15.87 8.68
CA TYR A 46 19.38 14.82 8.31
C TYR A 46 19.53 14.65 6.79
N VAL A 47 18.49 14.96 6.00
CA VAL A 47 18.55 14.93 4.53
C VAL A 47 19.33 16.12 4.01
N GLU A 48 19.10 17.30 4.60
CA GLU A 48 19.79 18.53 4.24
C GLU A 48 21.30 18.48 4.61
N ALA A 49 21.62 17.87 5.77
CA ALA A 49 23.00 17.55 6.14
C ALA A 49 23.66 16.51 5.21
N ALA A 50 22.91 15.51 4.75
CA ALA A 50 23.42 14.51 3.81
C ALA A 50 23.67 15.08 2.41
N GLU A 51 22.82 16.01 1.95
CA GLU A 51 23.04 16.73 0.69
C GLU A 51 24.24 17.70 0.79
N SER A 52 24.43 18.38 1.93
CA SER A 52 25.61 19.25 2.14
C SER A 52 26.94 18.48 2.24
N LEU A 53 26.88 17.20 2.66
CA LEU A 53 27.99 16.25 2.61
C LEU A 53 28.30 15.71 1.20
N GLY A 54 27.52 16.09 0.17
CA GLY A 54 27.75 15.68 -1.21
C GLY A 54 27.35 14.23 -1.53
N LEU A 55 26.55 13.60 -0.68
CA LEU A 55 26.09 12.22 -0.92
C LEU A 55 25.09 12.17 -2.08
N SER A 56 25.16 11.09 -2.88
CA SER A 56 24.23 10.89 -3.99
C SER A 56 22.80 10.74 -3.49
N ARG A 57 21.83 11.35 -4.20
CA ARG A 57 20.39 11.28 -3.87
C ARG A 57 19.91 9.83 -3.70
N THR A 58 20.46 8.90 -4.49
CA THR A 58 20.16 7.47 -4.42
C THR A 58 20.61 6.83 -3.11
N THR A 59 21.81 7.18 -2.61
CA THR A 59 22.31 6.72 -1.30
C THR A 59 21.44 7.23 -0.16
N VAL A 60 21.04 8.50 -0.18
CA VAL A 60 20.16 9.08 0.85
C VAL A 60 18.81 8.37 0.83
N MET A 61 18.25 8.12 -0.36
CA MET A 61 16.95 7.48 -0.49
C MET A 61 16.94 6.02 -0.02
N VAL A 62 17.92 5.20 -0.42
CA VAL A 62 17.93 3.76 -0.12
C VAL A 62 18.47 3.45 1.29
N ARG A 63 19.42 4.25 1.80
CA ARG A 63 20.08 3.96 3.09
C ARG A 63 19.52 4.75 4.26
N HIS A 64 18.89 5.90 4.03
CA HIS A 64 18.36 6.75 5.11
C HIS A 64 16.83 6.83 5.08
N ILE A 65 16.23 7.08 3.91
CA ILE A 65 14.76 7.26 3.82
C ILE A 65 14.04 5.90 3.84
N TRP A 66 14.50 4.91 3.06
CA TRP A 66 13.89 3.59 2.96
C TRP A 66 13.72 2.86 4.31
N PRO A 67 14.76 2.69 5.16
CA PRO A 67 14.59 2.06 6.47
C PRO A 67 13.69 2.84 7.43
N ASN A 68 13.53 4.15 7.22
CA ASN A 68 12.71 5.01 8.08
C ASN A 68 11.22 5.00 7.66
N VAL A 69 10.94 4.78 6.38
CA VAL A 69 9.57 4.65 5.84
C VAL A 69 9.06 3.21 5.92
N LEU A 70 9.96 2.22 6.00
CA LEU A 70 9.64 0.78 6.13
C LEU A 70 8.61 0.46 7.23
N PRO A 71 8.74 0.96 8.48
CA PRO A 71 7.77 0.69 9.54
C PRO A 71 6.36 1.18 9.21
N VAL A 72 6.25 2.36 8.57
CA VAL A 72 4.97 2.94 8.14
C VAL A 72 4.35 2.10 7.04
N VAL A 73 5.15 1.66 6.07
CA VAL A 73 4.70 0.79 4.98
C VAL A 73 4.19 -0.54 5.53
N VAL A 74 4.96 -1.19 6.41
CA VAL A 74 4.61 -2.47 7.03
C VAL A 74 3.31 -2.36 7.84
N ALA A 75 3.18 -1.33 8.68
CA ALA A 75 1.95 -1.10 9.43
C ALA A 75 0.75 -0.91 8.50
N ASN A 76 0.92 -0.15 7.42
CA ASN A 76 -0.15 0.08 6.45
C ASN A 76 -0.51 -1.21 5.68
N THR A 77 0.49 -2.00 5.29
CA THR A 77 0.25 -3.29 4.61
C THR A 77 -0.52 -4.24 5.52
N LEU A 78 -0.20 -4.28 6.81
CA LEU A 78 -0.92 -5.10 7.79
C LEU A 78 -2.39 -4.66 7.95
N LEU A 79 -2.64 -3.34 8.01
CA LEU A 79 -4.00 -2.80 8.07
C LEU A 79 -4.80 -3.13 6.80
N ASN A 80 -4.18 -2.97 5.63
CA ASN A 80 -4.79 -3.36 4.35
C ASN A 80 -5.05 -4.87 4.30
N PHE A 81 -4.14 -5.69 4.81
CA PHE A 81 -4.28 -7.14 4.86
C PHE A 81 -5.45 -7.57 5.77
N ALA A 82 -5.56 -6.96 6.95
CA ALA A 82 -6.70 -7.18 7.85
C ALA A 82 -8.03 -6.79 7.18
N GLY A 83 -8.08 -5.63 6.52
CA GLY A 83 -9.24 -5.20 5.74
C GLY A 83 -9.59 -6.13 4.58
N ALA A 84 -8.58 -6.67 3.89
CA ALA A 84 -8.75 -7.62 2.81
C ALA A 84 -9.32 -8.95 3.29
N ILE A 85 -8.86 -9.48 4.43
CA ILE A 85 -9.42 -10.70 5.04
C ILE A 85 -10.89 -10.50 5.39
N VAL A 86 -11.25 -9.39 6.05
CA VAL A 86 -12.65 -9.11 6.40
C VAL A 86 -13.52 -9.01 5.14
N SER A 87 -12.99 -8.35 4.10
CA SER A 87 -13.65 -8.24 2.80
C SER A 87 -13.88 -9.61 2.16
N LEU A 88 -12.86 -10.47 2.20
CA LEU A 88 -12.91 -11.82 1.63
C LEU A 88 -13.88 -12.72 2.40
N SER A 89 -13.87 -12.67 3.73
CA SER A 89 -14.81 -13.40 4.58
C SER A 89 -16.26 -12.98 4.31
N ALA A 90 -16.52 -11.69 4.08
CA ALA A 90 -17.84 -11.20 3.70
C ALA A 90 -18.30 -11.72 2.32
N LEU A 91 -17.39 -11.81 1.35
CA LEU A 91 -17.64 -12.40 0.03
C LEU A 91 -17.92 -13.91 0.13
N SER A 92 -17.15 -14.64 0.94
CA SER A 92 -17.38 -16.05 1.22
C SER A 92 -18.72 -16.30 1.92
N PHE A 93 -19.10 -15.44 2.86
CA PHE A 93 -20.40 -15.50 3.53
C PHE A 93 -21.57 -15.28 2.56
N LEU A 94 -21.40 -14.40 1.57
CA LEU A 94 -22.39 -14.15 0.51
C LEU A 94 -22.45 -15.26 -0.57
N GLY A 95 -21.64 -16.32 -0.45
CA GLY A 95 -21.61 -17.42 -1.42
C GLY A 95 -20.83 -17.10 -2.71
N LEU A 96 -20.12 -15.96 -2.75
CA LEU A 96 -19.29 -15.53 -3.88
C LEU A 96 -17.80 -15.87 -3.70
N GLY A 97 -17.45 -16.57 -2.62
CA GLY A 97 -16.07 -16.94 -2.27
C GLY A 97 -15.66 -18.38 -2.62
N VAL A 98 -16.45 -19.07 -3.45
CA VAL A 98 -16.15 -20.40 -4.01
C VAL A 98 -15.96 -20.33 -5.52
#